data_AF-A0A3S0UFF0-F1
#
_entry.id   AF-A0A3S0UFF0-F1
#
_cell.length_a   1.000
_cell.length_b   1.000
_cell.length_c   1.000
_cell.angle_alpha   90.00
_cell.angle_beta   90.00
_cell.angle_gamma   90.00
#
_symmetry.space_group_name_H-M   'P 1'
#
loop_
_entity.id
_entity.type
_entity.pdbx_description
1 polymer ?
#
loop_
_entity_poly.entity_id
_entity_poly.type
_entity_poly.pdbx_seq_one_letter_code
_entity_poly.pdbx_strand_id
1 'polypeptide(L)'
;ILWFGWFGFNGGSTLTANLDIGRINLNTQMAGSAGAVGAMLGSALLRQPLLLTQIINGMLGGLVAVTAGCATMLPGFAVLTGLMAGIIVVLGTRLLDRLRLDDVVGAIPVHGFCGMWGTLAAGLFFDGDMFNGARVLVQLAGICACLGWVLSIALLMYWLIERTIGLRAGTLHEQRGLDITEHAEIGYPEFARPSVYDSETLEQLSRQAARS
;
A
#
# COMPACT_ATOMS: atom_id res chain seq x y z
N ILE A 1 14.59 -0.52 -2.24
CA ILE A 1 14.57 0.65 -3.17
C ILE A 1 13.65 1.75 -2.63
N LEU A 2 12.36 1.50 -2.43
CA LEU A 2 11.41 2.54 -1.98
C LEU A 2 11.85 3.28 -0.70
N TRP A 3 12.32 2.56 0.33
CA TRP A 3 12.83 3.19 1.55
C TRP A 3 13.99 4.16 1.26
N PHE A 4 15.01 3.69 0.53
CA PHE A 4 16.12 4.55 0.12
C PHE A 4 15.65 5.78 -0.67
N GLY A 5 14.75 5.59 -1.65
CA GLY A 5 14.15 6.68 -2.40
C GLY A 5 13.36 7.67 -1.52
N TRP A 6 12.80 7.21 -0.40
CA TRP A 6 12.03 8.05 0.52
C TRP A 6 12.86 9.12 1.24
N PHE A 7 14.17 8.91 1.39
CA PHE A 7 15.09 9.95 1.88
C PHE A 7 15.14 11.13 0.90
N GLY A 8 15.15 10.85 -0.41
CA GLY A 8 15.04 11.89 -1.44
C GLY A 8 13.64 12.51 -1.49
N PHE A 9 12.59 11.68 -1.36
CA PHE A 9 11.20 12.14 -1.39
C PHE A 9 10.90 13.14 -0.26
N ASN A 10 11.17 12.76 0.99
CA ASN A 10 10.92 13.64 2.14
C ASN A 10 12.01 14.71 2.28
N GLY A 11 13.28 14.32 2.28
CA GLY A 11 14.41 15.25 2.47
C GLY A 11 14.53 16.28 1.35
N GLY A 12 14.14 15.94 0.11
CA GLY A 12 14.14 16.86 -1.03
C GLY A 12 12.93 17.79 -1.09
N SER A 13 11.86 17.51 -0.33
CA SER A 13 10.63 18.33 -0.34
C SER A 13 10.81 19.72 0.30
N THR A 14 11.94 19.98 0.97
CA THR A 14 12.30 21.32 1.47
C THR A 14 12.68 22.29 0.36
N LEU A 15 13.06 21.78 -0.82
CA LEU A 15 13.60 22.56 -1.95
C LEU A 15 14.84 23.41 -1.61
N THR A 16 15.47 23.14 -0.46
CA THR A 16 16.65 23.85 0.04
C THR A 16 17.59 22.89 0.76
N ALA A 17 18.90 23.02 0.54
CA ALA A 17 19.91 22.22 1.24
C ALA A 17 20.30 22.86 2.59
N ASN A 18 19.48 22.66 3.61
CA ASN A 18 19.70 23.19 4.96
C ASN A 18 19.74 22.06 6.02
N LEU A 19 19.97 22.42 7.29
CA LEU A 19 20.10 21.46 8.39
C LEU A 19 18.79 20.69 8.69
N ASP A 20 17.64 21.19 8.24
CA ASP A 20 16.33 20.56 8.48
C ASP A 20 16.23 19.19 7.79
N ILE A 21 16.98 18.97 6.70
CA ILE A 21 17.07 17.69 6.00
C ILE A 21 17.47 16.56 6.97
N GLY A 22 18.38 16.84 7.92
CA GLY A 22 18.81 15.86 8.92
C GLY A 22 17.65 15.37 9.79
N ARG A 23 16.83 16.30 10.30
CA ARG A 23 15.63 15.98 11.10
C ARG A 23 14.57 15.26 10.26
N ILE A 24 14.34 15.71 9.02
CA ILE A 24 13.36 15.10 8.11
C ILE A 24 13.72 13.64 7.80
N ASN A 25 14.98 13.38 7.47
CA ASN A 25 15.45 12.04 7.16
C ASN A 25 15.50 11.14 8.41
N LEU A 26 15.81 11.70 9.58
CA LEU A 26 15.68 11.00 10.85
C LEU A 26 14.23 10.59 11.11
N ASN A 27 13.28 11.52 10.99
CA ASN A 27 11.86 11.25 11.14
C ASN A 27 11.37 10.17 10.16
N THR A 28 11.83 10.24 8.91
CA THR A 28 11.52 9.28 7.85
C THR A 28 12.02 7.87 8.21
N GLN A 29 13.29 7.76 8.59
CA GLN A 29 13.89 6.50 9.01
C GLN A 29 13.18 5.90 10.21
N MET A 30 12.97 6.70 11.26
CA MET A 30 12.39 6.23 12.52
C MET A 30 10.93 5.80 12.34
N ALA A 31 10.13 6.52 11.54
CA ALA A 31 8.75 6.14 11.28
C ALA A 31 8.65 4.87 10.42
N GLY A 32 9.50 4.71 9.39
CA GLY A 32 9.55 3.48 8.60
C GLY A 32 9.92 2.25 9.44
N SER A 33 10.93 2.37 10.30
CA SER A 33 11.30 1.32 11.26
C SER A 33 10.19 1.03 12.26
N ALA A 34 9.54 2.06 12.81
CA ALA A 34 8.44 1.90 13.75
C ALA A 34 7.22 1.27 13.08
N GLY A 35 6.95 1.54 11.80
CA GLY A 35 5.88 0.90 11.03
C GLY A 35 6.07 -0.60 10.86
N ALA A 36 7.31 -1.06 10.64
CA ALA A 36 7.62 -2.49 10.63
C ALA A 36 7.28 -3.14 11.98
N VAL A 37 7.74 -2.52 13.08
CA VAL A 37 7.46 -2.98 14.45
C VAL A 37 5.96 -2.94 14.74
N GLY A 38 5.26 -1.90 14.31
CA GLY A 38 3.81 -1.75 14.48
C GLY A 38 3.03 -2.86 13.80
N ALA A 39 3.44 -3.27 12.59
CA ALA A 39 2.81 -4.40 11.91
C ALA A 39 3.11 -5.74 12.60
N MET A 40 4.33 -5.92 13.15
CA MET A 40 4.65 -7.10 13.95
C MET A 40 3.79 -7.17 15.21
N LEU A 41 3.65 -6.06 15.94
CA LEU A 41 2.80 -5.96 17.12
C LEU A 41 1.33 -6.18 16.78
N GLY A 42 0.82 -5.53 15.72
CA GLY A 42 -0.56 -5.71 15.26
C GLY A 42 -0.86 -7.16 14.91
N SER A 43 0.05 -7.82 14.19
CA SER A 43 -0.06 -9.25 13.85
C SER A 43 -0.04 -10.13 15.11
N ALA A 44 0.87 -9.85 16.05
CA ALA A 44 0.96 -10.58 17.31
C ALA A 44 -0.29 -10.43 18.19
N LEU A 45 -0.83 -9.20 18.31
CA LEU A 45 -2.06 -8.92 19.05
C LEU A 45 -3.27 -9.65 18.46
N LEU A 46 -3.31 -9.79 17.15
CA LEU A 46 -4.34 -10.55 16.44
C LEU A 46 -4.05 -12.06 16.34
N ARG A 47 -2.96 -12.53 16.97
CA ARG A 47 -2.49 -13.92 16.94
C ARG A 47 -2.32 -14.45 15.51
N GLN A 48 -1.87 -13.60 14.60
CA GLN A 48 -1.55 -13.96 13.22
C GLN A 48 -0.05 -14.25 13.07
N PRO A 49 0.33 -15.14 12.13
CA PRO A 49 1.73 -15.34 11.81
C PRO A 49 2.38 -14.05 11.30
N LEU A 50 3.66 -13.87 11.61
CA LEU A 50 4.45 -12.73 11.14
C LEU A 50 4.83 -12.94 9.67
N LEU A 51 3.99 -12.44 8.77
CA LEU A 51 4.23 -12.50 7.33
C LEU A 51 5.16 -11.37 6.88
N LEU A 52 6.19 -11.71 6.10
CA LEU A 52 7.14 -10.73 5.57
C LEU A 52 6.45 -9.63 4.76
N THR A 53 5.48 -10.00 3.92
CA THR A 53 4.68 -9.07 3.11
C THR A 53 3.97 -8.03 3.98
N GLN A 54 3.36 -8.48 5.08
CA GLN A 54 2.67 -7.61 6.02
C GLN A 54 3.62 -6.66 6.76
N ILE A 55 4.82 -7.14 7.14
CA ILE A 55 5.83 -6.32 7.82
C ILE A 55 6.40 -5.27 6.85
N ILE A 56 6.68 -5.65 5.60
CA ILE A 56 7.13 -4.72 4.56
C ILE A 56 6.04 -3.68 4.28
N ASN A 57 4.77 -4.07 4.19
CA ASN A 57 3.68 -3.11 4.04
C ASN A 57 3.52 -2.21 5.28
N GLY A 58 3.73 -2.73 6.49
CA GLY A 58 3.79 -1.91 7.71
C GLY A 58 4.89 -0.86 7.70
N MET A 59 6.09 -1.26 7.26
CA MET A 59 7.23 -0.36 7.05
C MET A 59 6.90 0.73 6.02
N LEU A 60 6.32 0.36 4.86
CA LEU A 60 5.87 1.33 3.86
C LEU A 60 4.77 2.24 4.42
N GLY A 61 3.82 1.71 5.20
CA GLY A 61 2.78 2.48 5.86
C GLY A 61 3.37 3.52 6.83
N GLY A 62 4.44 3.18 7.55
CA GLY A 62 5.18 4.13 8.39
C GLY A 62 5.84 5.26 7.58
N LEU A 63 6.47 4.93 6.45
CA LEU A 63 7.04 5.92 5.52
C LEU A 63 5.96 6.82 4.91
N VAL A 64 4.81 6.25 4.52
CA VAL A 64 3.67 7.02 4.04
C VAL A 64 3.16 7.97 5.13
N ALA A 65 2.90 7.45 6.33
CA ALA A 65 2.27 8.23 7.40
C ALA A 65 3.13 9.42 7.85
N VAL A 66 4.45 9.30 7.88
CA VAL A 66 5.31 10.42 8.28
C VAL A 66 5.45 11.50 7.20
N THR A 67 5.14 11.20 5.94
CA THR A 67 5.33 12.12 4.80
C THR A 67 4.77 13.52 5.07
N ALA A 68 3.53 13.63 5.55
CA ALA A 68 2.89 14.93 5.80
C ALA A 68 3.50 15.71 6.97
N GLY A 69 4.12 15.03 7.94
CA GLY A 69 4.65 15.61 9.17
C GLY A 69 6.17 15.55 9.31
N CYS A 70 6.89 15.07 8.29
CA CYS A 70 8.30 14.72 8.42
C CYS A 70 9.19 15.92 8.79
N ALA A 71 8.83 17.12 8.37
CA ALA A 71 9.51 18.37 8.72
C ALA A 71 8.98 19.03 10.01
N THR A 72 7.74 18.72 10.41
CA THR A 72 7.01 19.48 11.43
C THR A 72 6.84 18.73 12.74
N MET A 73 7.13 17.42 12.79
CA MET A 73 7.04 16.61 14.01
C MET A 73 8.39 16.46 14.72
N LEU A 74 8.37 16.34 16.04
CA LEU A 74 9.55 15.87 16.79
C LEU A 74 9.77 14.35 16.56
N PRO A 75 11.02 13.84 16.63
CA PRO A 75 11.33 12.44 16.34
C PRO A 75 10.51 11.40 17.12
N GLY A 76 10.19 11.67 18.38
CA GLY A 76 9.34 10.77 19.18
C GLY A 76 7.94 10.60 18.60
N PHE A 77 7.35 11.66 18.05
CA PHE A 77 6.03 11.60 17.41
C PHE A 77 6.09 10.98 16.00
N ALA A 78 7.23 11.09 15.30
CA ALA A 78 7.45 10.34 14.07
C ALA A 78 7.45 8.82 14.32
N VAL A 79 8.11 8.36 15.39
CA VAL A 79 8.07 6.95 15.84
C VAL A 79 6.64 6.52 16.13
N LEU A 80 5.90 7.29 16.94
CA LEU A 80 4.51 6.96 17.28
C LEU A 80 3.62 6.89 16.03
N THR A 81 3.77 7.86 15.13
CA THR A 81 3.02 7.92 13.86
C THR A 81 3.28 6.67 13.01
N GLY A 82 4.55 6.28 12.87
CA GLY A 82 4.94 5.06 12.17
C GLY A 82 4.41 3.79 12.83
N LEU A 83 4.56 3.66 14.14
CA LEU A 83 4.06 2.51 14.91
C LEU A 83 2.56 2.28 14.70
N MET A 84 1.77 3.35 14.80
CA MET A 84 0.33 3.29 14.57
C MET A 84 0.01 2.96 13.12
N ALA A 85 0.77 3.50 12.15
CA ALA A 85 0.61 3.16 10.75
C ALA A 85 0.79 1.66 10.50
N GLY A 86 1.81 1.03 11.09
CA GLY A 86 2.03 -0.42 11.00
C GLY A 86 0.82 -1.24 11.47
N ILE A 87 0.20 -0.85 12.60
CA ILE A 87 -1.02 -1.48 13.12
C ILE A 87 -2.20 -1.25 12.16
N ILE A 88 -2.34 -0.03 11.63
CA ILE A 88 -3.39 0.33 10.67
C ILE A 88 -3.28 -0.51 9.40
N VAL A 89 -2.07 -0.79 8.89
CA VAL A 89 -1.92 -1.66 7.71
C VAL A 89 -2.50 -3.05 8.01
N VAL A 90 -2.16 -3.66 9.15
CA VAL A 90 -2.66 -5.00 9.52
C VAL A 90 -4.18 -5.02 9.63
N LEU A 91 -4.75 -4.04 10.33
CA LEU A 91 -6.20 -3.93 10.50
C LEU A 91 -6.91 -3.60 9.18
N GLY A 92 -6.28 -2.77 8.34
CA GLY A 92 -6.78 -2.33 7.05
C GLY A 92 -6.85 -3.47 6.05
N THR A 93 -5.79 -4.26 5.91
CA THR A 93 -5.79 -5.47 5.06
C THR A 93 -6.92 -6.39 5.48
N ARG A 94 -7.03 -6.68 6.78
CA ARG A 94 -8.10 -7.56 7.30
C ARG A 94 -9.50 -7.01 7.09
N LEU A 95 -9.68 -5.69 7.12
CA LEU A 95 -10.95 -5.04 6.83
C LEU A 95 -11.33 -5.26 5.36
N LEU A 96 -10.40 -5.04 4.43
CA LEU A 96 -10.66 -5.25 3.00
C LEU A 96 -10.95 -6.71 2.69
N ASP A 97 -10.20 -7.65 3.28
CA ASP A 97 -10.47 -9.09 3.14
C ASP A 97 -11.90 -9.46 3.58
N ARG A 98 -12.34 -8.90 4.72
CA ARG A 98 -13.71 -9.11 5.22
C ARG A 98 -14.78 -8.51 4.31
N LEU A 99 -14.47 -7.39 3.68
CA LEU A 99 -15.34 -6.74 2.69
C LEU A 99 -15.26 -7.40 1.31
N ARG A 100 -14.41 -8.42 1.14
CA ARG A 100 -14.13 -9.08 -0.15
C ARG A 100 -13.64 -8.09 -1.22
N LEU A 101 -12.89 -7.09 -0.77
CA LEU A 101 -12.18 -6.15 -1.63
C LEU A 101 -10.75 -6.66 -1.78
N ASP A 102 -10.46 -7.24 -2.93
CA ASP A 102 -9.15 -7.83 -3.24
C ASP A 102 -8.14 -6.73 -3.62
N ASP A 103 -7.35 -6.31 -2.65
CA ASP A 103 -6.24 -5.36 -2.83
C ASP A 103 -4.92 -6.14 -2.90
N VAL A 104 -4.57 -6.55 -4.13
CA VAL A 104 -3.47 -7.48 -4.45
C VAL A 104 -2.13 -7.07 -3.80
N VAL A 105 -1.86 -5.78 -3.67
CA VAL A 105 -0.58 -5.26 -3.17
C VAL A 105 -0.68 -4.60 -1.80
N GLY A 106 -1.91 -4.41 -1.27
CA GLY A 106 -2.14 -3.64 -0.05
C GLY A 106 -1.98 -2.13 -0.25
N ALA A 107 -2.31 -1.61 -1.44
CA ALA A 107 -2.20 -0.19 -1.74
C ALA A 107 -3.14 0.67 -0.87
N ILE A 108 -4.36 0.22 -0.60
CA ILE A 108 -5.34 0.97 0.18
C ILE A 108 -4.93 1.05 1.67
N PRO A 109 -4.54 -0.04 2.36
CA PRO A 109 -4.05 0.06 3.73
C PRO A 109 -2.80 0.93 3.85
N VAL A 110 -1.82 0.75 2.95
CA VAL A 110 -0.54 1.46 2.99
C VAL A 110 -0.67 2.94 2.61
N HIS A 111 -1.35 3.26 1.52
CA HIS A 111 -1.42 4.64 1.02
C HIS A 111 -2.69 5.37 1.44
N GLY A 112 -3.84 4.70 1.36
CA GLY A 112 -5.11 5.28 1.77
C GLY A 112 -5.20 5.48 3.29
N PHE A 113 -5.20 4.38 4.05
CA PHE A 113 -5.44 4.45 5.49
C PHE A 113 -4.26 5.08 6.26
N CYS A 114 -3.02 4.66 6.00
CA CYS A 114 -1.87 5.29 6.66
C CYS A 114 -1.63 6.72 6.17
N GLY A 115 -1.98 7.06 4.92
CA GLY A 115 -1.93 8.43 4.43
C GLY A 115 -2.88 9.34 5.19
N MET A 116 -4.14 8.93 5.36
CA MET A 116 -5.11 9.67 6.18
C MET A 116 -4.65 9.83 7.63
N TRP A 117 -4.17 8.74 8.24
CA TRP A 117 -3.60 8.80 9.59
C TRP A 117 -2.41 9.76 9.66
N GLY A 118 -1.49 9.69 8.70
CA GLY A 118 -0.32 10.57 8.63
C GLY A 118 -0.66 12.04 8.51
N THR A 119 -1.61 12.39 7.63
CA THR A 119 -2.11 13.75 7.48
C THR A 119 -2.76 14.26 8.76
N LEU A 120 -3.55 13.43 9.44
CA LEU A 120 -4.14 13.78 10.72
C LEU A 120 -3.09 13.94 11.82
N ALA A 121 -2.14 13.01 11.91
CA ALA A 121 -1.04 13.02 12.85
C ALA A 121 -0.17 14.26 12.68
N ALA A 122 0.08 14.71 11.43
CA ALA A 122 0.82 15.95 11.14
C ALA A 122 0.14 17.20 11.73
N GLY A 123 -1.19 17.22 11.79
CA GLY A 123 -1.94 18.26 12.48
C GLY A 123 -1.85 18.13 14.01
N LEU A 124 -1.96 16.90 14.53
CA LEU A 124 -1.94 16.61 15.96
C LEU A 124 -0.57 16.85 16.60
N PHE A 125 0.51 16.47 15.94
CA PHE A 125 1.86 16.44 16.51
C PHE A 125 2.79 17.50 15.94
N PHE A 126 2.21 18.59 15.44
CA PHE A 126 2.97 19.74 14.96
C PHE A 126 3.79 20.36 16.10
N ASP A 127 5.10 20.47 15.88
CA ASP A 127 6.05 20.97 16.86
C ASP A 127 5.79 22.44 17.22
N GLY A 128 5.75 22.72 18.51
CA GLY A 128 5.39 24.05 19.05
C GLY A 128 3.90 24.38 19.12
N ASP A 129 3.00 23.53 18.59
CA ASP A 129 1.55 23.77 18.61
C ASP A 129 0.77 22.45 18.49
N MET A 130 1.08 21.52 19.39
CA MET A 130 0.49 20.17 19.43
C MET A 130 -0.97 20.21 19.86
N PHE A 131 -1.76 19.26 19.34
CA PHE A 131 -3.18 19.06 19.65
C PHE A 131 -4.07 20.28 19.35
N ASN A 132 -3.63 21.15 18.45
CA ASN A 132 -4.41 22.31 18.01
C ASN A 132 -5.63 21.87 17.19
N GLY A 133 -6.83 22.04 17.76
CA GLY A 133 -8.08 21.63 17.11
C GLY A 133 -8.34 22.31 15.76
N ALA A 134 -7.92 23.56 15.58
CA ALA A 134 -8.08 24.26 14.31
C ALA A 134 -7.18 23.67 13.22
N ARG A 135 -5.92 23.34 13.55
CA ARG A 135 -5.02 22.65 12.60
C ARG A 135 -5.54 21.27 12.26
N VAL A 136 -6.01 20.51 13.25
CA VAL A 136 -6.62 19.19 13.03
C VAL A 136 -7.83 19.28 12.10
N LEU A 137 -8.69 20.29 12.27
CA LEU A 137 -9.84 20.51 11.40
C LEU A 137 -9.42 20.81 9.95
N VAL A 138 -8.36 21.58 9.75
CA VAL A 138 -7.80 21.84 8.42
C VAL A 138 -7.27 20.54 7.79
N GLN A 139 -6.57 19.70 8.54
CA GLN A 139 -6.10 18.41 8.03
C GLN A 139 -7.26 17.48 7.66
N LEU A 140 -8.30 17.42 8.48
CA LEU A 140 -9.52 16.66 8.18
C LEU A 140 -10.22 17.16 6.91
N ALA A 141 -10.35 18.48 6.76
CA ALA A 141 -10.90 19.08 5.56
C ALA A 141 -10.08 18.71 4.31
N GLY A 142 -8.75 18.73 4.41
CA GLY A 142 -7.84 18.28 3.35
C GLY A 142 -8.03 16.80 2.99
N ILE A 143 -8.13 15.92 3.99
CA ILE A 143 -8.41 14.49 3.78
C ILE A 143 -9.74 14.31 3.04
N CYS A 144 -10.82 14.96 3.50
CA CYS A 144 -12.13 14.86 2.87
C CYS A 144 -12.13 15.41 1.44
N ALA A 145 -11.45 16.53 1.19
CA ALA A 145 -11.33 17.11 -0.14
C ALA A 145 -10.58 16.17 -1.10
N CYS A 146 -9.44 15.62 -0.67
CA CYS A 146 -8.67 14.66 -1.46
C CYS A 146 -9.47 13.38 -1.74
N LEU A 147 -10.14 12.80 -0.74
CA LEU A 147 -10.99 11.62 -0.93
C LEU A 147 -12.15 11.89 -1.89
N GLY A 148 -12.87 12.99 -1.69
CA GLY A 148 -14.00 13.37 -2.53
C GLY A 148 -13.58 13.57 -3.98
N TRP A 149 -12.44 14.24 -4.21
CA TRP A 149 -11.88 14.44 -5.54
C TRP A 149 -11.42 13.12 -6.17
N VAL A 150 -10.52 12.39 -5.50
CA VAL A 150 -9.88 11.19 -6.05
C VAL A 150 -10.90 10.09 -6.31
N LEU A 151 -11.81 9.81 -5.37
CA LEU A 151 -12.82 8.76 -5.57
C LEU A 151 -13.76 9.12 -6.72
N SER A 152 -14.23 10.37 -6.78
CA SER A 152 -15.17 10.78 -7.84
C SER A 152 -14.54 10.70 -9.22
N ILE A 153 -13.33 11.25 -9.38
CA ILE A 153 -12.64 11.28 -10.67
C ILE A 153 -12.12 9.90 -11.06
N ALA A 154 -11.55 9.13 -10.13
CA ALA A 154 -11.06 7.78 -10.44
C ALA A 154 -12.20 6.84 -10.82
N LEU A 155 -13.32 6.85 -10.09
CA LEU A 155 -14.48 6.02 -10.44
C LEU A 155 -15.06 6.40 -11.80
N LEU A 156 -15.18 7.70 -12.09
CA LEU A 156 -15.64 8.17 -13.40
C LEU A 156 -14.69 7.73 -14.51
N MET A 157 -13.39 7.92 -14.32
CA MET A 157 -12.36 7.55 -15.29
C MET A 157 -12.36 6.04 -15.58
N TYR A 158 -12.30 5.21 -14.53
CA TYR A 158 -12.30 3.75 -14.71
C TYR A 158 -13.62 3.25 -15.29
N TRP A 159 -14.75 3.85 -14.93
CA TRP A 159 -16.04 3.53 -15.54
C TRP A 159 -16.08 3.87 -17.03
N LEU A 160 -15.53 5.02 -17.43
CA LEU A 160 -15.43 5.41 -18.85
C LEU A 160 -14.51 4.46 -19.64
N ILE A 161 -13.35 4.10 -19.08
CA ILE A 161 -12.41 3.16 -19.70
C ILE A 161 -13.10 1.81 -19.90
N GLU A 162 -13.76 1.29 -18.86
CA GLU A 162 -14.49 0.03 -18.92
C GLU A 162 -15.59 0.02 -19.99
N ARG A 163 -16.27 1.16 -20.21
CA ARG A 163 -17.33 1.28 -21.23
C ARG A 163 -16.83 1.50 -22.66
N THR A 164 -15.60 1.93 -22.84
CA THR A 164 -15.08 2.32 -24.16
C THR A 164 -14.13 1.28 -24.73
N ILE A 165 -13.10 0.91 -23.97
CA ILE A 165 -12.04 -0.02 -24.42
C ILE A 165 -11.96 -1.27 -23.55
N GLY A 166 -12.54 -1.27 -22.35
CA GLY A 166 -12.42 -2.33 -21.36
C GLY A 166 -11.16 -2.15 -20.50
N LEU A 167 -11.28 -2.36 -19.19
CA LEU A 167 -10.17 -2.25 -18.24
C LEU A 167 -9.60 -3.62 -17.87
N ARG A 168 -10.45 -4.65 -17.79
CA ARG A 168 -10.09 -5.98 -17.31
C ARG A 168 -9.83 -6.94 -18.47
N ALA A 169 -8.78 -7.75 -18.36
CA ALA A 169 -8.51 -8.80 -19.31
C ALA A 169 -9.63 -9.84 -19.34
N GLY A 170 -9.88 -10.46 -20.49
CA GLY A 170 -10.88 -11.52 -20.61
C GLY A 170 -10.54 -12.72 -19.71
N THR A 171 -11.55 -13.43 -19.21
CA THR A 171 -11.37 -14.55 -18.25
C THR A 171 -10.37 -15.60 -18.72
N LEU A 172 -10.37 -15.92 -20.02
CA LEU A 172 -9.41 -16.87 -20.59
C LEU A 172 -7.97 -16.34 -20.57
N HIS A 173 -7.79 -15.02 -20.76
CA HIS A 173 -6.48 -14.37 -20.70
C HIS A 173 -5.97 -14.30 -19.25
N GLU A 174 -6.85 -13.97 -18.29
CA GLU A 174 -6.49 -14.03 -16.86
C GLU A 174 -6.06 -15.44 -16.42
N GLN A 175 -6.74 -16.49 -16.88
CA GLN A 175 -6.39 -17.88 -16.54
C GLN A 175 -5.08 -18.34 -17.17
N ARG A 176 -4.76 -17.87 -18.39
CA ARG A 176 -3.52 -18.21 -19.09
C ARG A 176 -2.31 -17.43 -18.57
N GLY A 177 -2.54 -16.29 -17.92
CA GLY A 177 -1.51 -15.37 -17.45
C GLY A 177 -1.21 -14.27 -18.45
N LEU A 178 -1.15 -13.04 -17.95
CA LEU A 178 -0.97 -11.83 -18.76
C LEU A 178 0.40 -11.78 -19.48
N ASP A 179 1.43 -12.40 -18.91
CA ASP A 179 2.75 -12.54 -19.55
C ASP A 179 2.63 -13.13 -20.95
N ILE A 180 1.87 -14.22 -21.11
CA ILE A 180 1.71 -14.90 -22.39
C ILE A 180 0.74 -14.13 -23.28
N THR A 181 -0.37 -13.65 -22.71
CA THR A 181 -1.47 -13.15 -23.52
C THR A 181 -1.35 -11.71 -23.97
N GLU A 182 -0.68 -10.86 -23.19
CA GLU A 182 -0.44 -9.45 -23.51
C GLU A 182 1.00 -9.20 -23.95
N HIS A 183 1.96 -9.98 -23.45
CA HIS A 183 3.38 -9.75 -23.71
C HIS A 183 4.06 -10.82 -24.57
N ALA A 184 3.36 -11.93 -24.89
CA ALA A 184 3.90 -13.06 -25.65
C ALA A 184 5.22 -13.60 -25.07
N GLU A 185 5.41 -13.47 -23.76
CA GLU A 185 6.62 -13.85 -23.04
C GLU A 185 6.27 -14.74 -21.83
N ILE A 186 7.27 -15.43 -21.29
CA ILE A 186 7.15 -16.17 -20.04
C ILE A 186 8.03 -15.46 -19.03
N GLY A 187 7.44 -14.76 -18.06
CA GLY A 187 8.19 -13.98 -17.08
C GLY A 187 9.15 -14.81 -16.22
N TYR A 188 8.78 -16.07 -15.94
CA TYR A 188 9.59 -16.99 -15.16
C TYR A 188 9.58 -18.43 -15.74
N PRO A 189 10.40 -18.70 -16.76
CA PRO A 189 10.46 -20.00 -17.44
C PRO A 189 10.74 -21.17 -16.49
N GLU A 190 11.45 -20.92 -15.39
CA GLU A 190 11.80 -21.91 -14.37
C GLU A 190 10.63 -22.37 -13.48
N PHE A 191 9.57 -21.58 -13.37
CA PHE A 191 8.36 -21.92 -12.58
C PHE A 191 7.20 -22.42 -13.44
N ALA A 192 7.27 -22.23 -14.76
CA ALA A 192 6.31 -22.78 -15.70
C ALA A 192 6.44 -24.31 -15.77
N ARG A 193 5.80 -25.03 -14.83
CA ARG A 193 5.49 -26.44 -15.06
C ARG A 193 4.49 -26.49 -16.22
N PRO A 194 4.72 -27.30 -17.27
CA PRO A 194 3.74 -27.47 -18.34
C PRO A 194 2.55 -28.28 -17.81
N SER A 195 1.71 -27.66 -16.99
CA SER A 195 0.32 -28.09 -16.78
C SER A 195 -0.60 -27.24 -17.65
N VAL A 196 -0.22 -27.11 -18.93
CA VAL A 196 -1.17 -26.65 -19.94
C VAL A 196 -2.04 -27.86 -20.22
N TYR A 197 -3.25 -27.87 -19.67
CA TYR A 197 -4.30 -28.72 -20.22
C TYR A 197 -4.66 -28.14 -21.58
N ASP A 198 -3.88 -28.52 -22.59
CA ASP A 198 -4.25 -28.38 -23.99
C ASP A 198 -5.51 -29.22 -24.23
N SER A 199 -6.34 -28.81 -25.19
CA SER A 199 -7.36 -29.68 -25.80
C SER A 199 -6.88 -31.12 -26.03
N GLU A 200 -5.64 -31.33 -26.48
CA GLU A 200 -5.03 -32.65 -26.63
C GLU A 200 -4.87 -33.39 -25.30
N THR A 201 -4.46 -32.70 -24.23
CA THR A 201 -4.28 -33.29 -22.90
C THR A 201 -5.63 -33.66 -22.27
N LEU A 202 -6.66 -32.82 -22.48
CA LEU A 202 -8.04 -33.10 -22.04
C LEU A 202 -8.66 -34.28 -22.81
N GLU A 203 -8.40 -34.40 -24.11
CA GLU A 203 -8.80 -35.56 -24.90
C GLU A 203 -8.09 -36.84 -24.44
N GLN A 204 -6.81 -36.78 -24.11
CA GLN A 204 -6.07 -37.94 -23.61
C GLN A 204 -6.59 -38.41 -22.24
N LEU A 205 -6.86 -37.47 -21.32
CA LEU A 205 -7.39 -37.79 -20.00
C LEU A 205 -8.83 -38.33 -20.04
N SER A 206 -9.68 -37.79 -20.92
CA SER A 206 -11.04 -38.32 -21.14
C SER A 206 -11.02 -39.72 -21.77
N ARG A 207 -10.10 -40.00 -22.70
CA ARG A 207 -9.89 -41.36 -23.24
C ARG A 207 -9.34 -42.33 -22.20
N GLN A 208 -8.53 -41.88 -21.24
CA GLN A 208 -8.05 -42.71 -20.13
C GLN A 208 -9.16 -43.02 -19.13
N ALA A 209 -9.98 -42.04 -18.76
CA ALA A 209 -11.13 -42.22 -17.87
C ALA A 209 -12.22 -43.11 -18.46
N ALA A 210 -12.37 -43.15 -19.80
CA ALA A 210 -13.30 -44.04 -20.49
C ALA A 210 -12.83 -45.51 -20.58
N ARG A 211 -11.57 -45.80 -20.21
CA ARG A 211 -10.96 -47.14 -20.26
C ARG A 211 -10.80 -47.80 -18.87
N SER A 212 -11.11 -47.09 -17.79
CA SER A 212 -11.20 -47.58 -16.41
C SER A 212 -12.65 -47.84 -16.03
#